data_AF-A0A7S0GB79-F1
#
_entry.id   AF-A0A7S0GB79-F1
#
_cell.length_a   1.000
_cell.length_b   1.000
_cell.length_c   1.000
_cell.angle_alpha   90.00
_cell.angle_beta   90.00
_cell.angle_gamma   90.00
#
_symmetry.space_group_name_H-M   'P 1'
#
loop_
_entity.id
_entity.type
_entity.pdbx_description
1 polymer ?
#
loop_
_entity_poly.entity_id
_entity_poly.type
_entity_poly.pdbx_seq_one_letter_code
_entity_poly.pdbx_strand_id
1 'polypeptide(L)'
;DFGYGHSLAISSNGTILVVGAPFEGRGRVHIYDLTKDYPEISRFDGNSKDDFFGGSVSMSSEGEGEPMTVAVGAHAVGEDGVTYSDNGGEYVKVYKFLKNESEGRKEFTHFGKTITVSRVGSFGFSVSLSNNGNWLAVGAPRDDSAGSNAGKTFVYQIGNRRISLVGDIPGKKKNDWSGFWVAFNHDGTKLAVASPKPTEGNETVRIPSYHIIDVST
;
A
#
# COMPACT_ATOMS: atom_id res chain seq x y z
N ASP A 1 15.76 14.68 -4.84
CA ASP A 1 16.02 13.31 -5.31
C ASP A 1 14.87 12.79 -6.14
N PHE A 2 15.17 12.06 -7.22
CA PHE A 2 14.15 11.40 -8.03
C PHE A 2 13.36 10.45 -7.12
N GLY A 3 12.03 10.59 -7.11
CA GLY A 3 11.15 9.68 -6.38
C GLY A 3 10.68 10.08 -4.99
N TYR A 4 11.32 11.03 -4.33
CA TYR A 4 10.87 11.46 -3.01
C TYR A 4 9.52 12.16 -3.12
N GLY A 5 8.54 11.75 -2.31
CA GLY A 5 7.16 12.26 -2.41
C GLY A 5 6.29 11.55 -3.44
N HIS A 6 6.73 10.40 -3.96
CA HIS A 6 5.95 9.60 -4.90
C HIS A 6 4.62 9.12 -4.32
N SER A 7 4.62 8.81 -3.02
CA SER A 7 3.42 8.46 -2.28
C SER A 7 3.45 9.15 -0.90
N LEU A 8 2.27 9.53 -0.40
CA LEU A 8 2.12 10.30 0.82
C LEU A 8 0.95 9.76 1.66
N ALA A 9 1.12 9.74 2.98
CA ALA A 9 0.02 9.57 3.93
C ALA A 9 0.24 10.48 5.14
N ILE A 10 -0.82 11.09 5.66
CA ILE A 10 -0.78 11.95 6.84
C ILE A 10 -1.77 11.47 7.89
N SER A 11 -1.42 11.62 9.17
CA SER A 11 -2.27 11.18 10.27
C SER A 11 -3.50 12.08 10.39
N SER A 12 -4.56 11.56 10.99
CA SER A 12 -5.83 12.29 11.14
C SER A 12 -5.68 13.59 11.94
N ASN A 13 -4.73 13.64 12.87
CA ASN A 13 -4.35 14.84 13.62
C ASN A 13 -3.30 15.72 12.91
N GLY A 14 -2.83 15.32 11.72
CA GLY A 14 -1.92 16.10 10.88
C GLY A 14 -0.45 16.15 11.36
N THR A 15 -0.08 15.35 12.37
CA THR A 15 1.26 15.43 12.99
C THR A 15 2.28 14.47 12.42
N ILE A 16 1.84 13.31 11.92
CA ILE A 16 2.72 12.30 11.33
C ILE A 16 2.53 12.29 9.81
N LEU A 17 3.63 12.44 9.08
CA LEU A 17 3.69 12.36 7.62
C LEU A 17 4.58 11.18 7.20
N VAL A 18 4.05 10.33 6.34
CA VAL A 18 4.75 9.19 5.72
C VAL A 18 5.00 9.55 4.27
N VAL A 19 6.25 9.47 3.83
CA VAL A 19 6.68 9.85 2.48
C VAL A 19 7.41 8.69 1.81
N GLY A 20 6.85 8.17 0.71
CA GLY A 20 7.48 7.17 -0.12
C GLY A 20 8.54 7.77 -1.07
N ALA A 21 9.66 7.07 -1.18
CA ALA A 21 10.79 7.36 -2.06
C ALA A 21 11.25 6.06 -2.76
N PRO A 22 10.44 5.48 -3.67
CA PRO A 22 10.69 4.15 -4.24
C PRO A 22 11.95 4.03 -5.08
N PHE A 23 12.46 5.15 -5.60
CA PHE A 23 13.67 5.17 -6.42
C PHE A 23 14.95 5.45 -5.61
N GLU A 24 14.83 5.56 -4.29
CA GLU A 24 15.95 5.83 -3.40
C GLU A 24 16.62 4.53 -2.95
N GLY A 25 17.68 4.12 -3.66
CA GLY A 25 18.46 2.93 -3.32
C GLY A 25 17.64 1.63 -3.42
N ARG A 26 17.20 1.11 -2.27
CA ARG A 26 16.34 -0.09 -2.19
C ARG A 26 14.85 0.24 -2.09
N GLY A 27 14.46 1.46 -2.47
CA GLY A 27 13.17 2.03 -2.09
C GLY A 27 13.15 2.37 -0.60
N ARG A 28 12.68 3.58 -0.28
CA ARG A 28 12.59 4.05 1.10
C ARG A 28 11.23 4.62 1.41
N VAL A 29 10.91 4.63 2.70
CA VAL A 29 9.83 5.45 3.26
C VAL A 29 10.39 6.25 4.42
N HIS A 30 10.13 7.56 4.41
CA HIS A 30 10.56 8.51 5.43
C HIS A 30 9.37 8.88 6.30
N ILE A 31 9.58 8.91 7.62
CA ILE A 31 8.53 9.25 8.57
C ILE A 31 8.89 10.54 9.29
N TYR A 32 7.97 11.49 9.25
CA TYR A 32 8.13 12.80 9.85
C TYR A 32 7.11 13.02 10.96
N ASP A 33 7.56 13.60 12.06
CA ASP A 33 6.77 14.24 13.09
C ASP A 33 6.85 15.76 12.86
N LEU A 34 5.80 16.32 12.29
CA LEU A 34 5.70 17.72 11.88
C LEU A 34 5.62 18.69 13.06
N THR A 35 5.58 18.18 14.29
CA THR A 35 5.62 18.99 15.51
C THR A 35 7.05 19.28 15.99
N LYS A 36 8.06 18.64 15.39
CA LYS A 36 9.48 18.77 15.78
C LYS A 36 10.26 19.66 14.83
N ASP A 37 11.24 20.38 15.38
CA ASP A 37 12.20 21.18 14.60
C ASP A 37 13.06 20.33 13.66
N TYR A 38 13.38 19.10 14.09
CA TYR A 38 13.99 18.05 13.27
C TYR A 38 12.94 16.97 13.02
N PRO A 39 12.18 17.09 11.91
CA PRO A 39 10.93 16.36 11.80
C PRO A 39 11.11 14.89 11.47
N GLU A 40 12.22 14.46 10.86
CA GLU A 40 12.39 13.06 10.49
C GLU A 40 12.67 12.17 11.71
N ILE A 41 11.77 11.22 11.98
CA ILE A 41 11.81 10.37 13.18
C ILE A 41 12.08 8.89 12.89
N SER A 42 11.88 8.43 11.65
CA SER A 42 12.12 7.04 11.28
C SER A 42 12.25 6.87 9.76
N ARG A 43 12.79 5.73 9.34
CA ARG A 43 12.92 5.31 7.95
C ARG A 43 12.63 3.82 7.83
N PHE A 44 11.99 3.42 6.73
CA PHE A 44 11.82 2.03 6.34
C PHE A 44 12.56 1.78 5.04
N ASP A 45 13.29 0.67 4.97
CA ASP A 45 14.01 0.25 3.78
C ASP A 45 13.34 -0.96 3.10
N GLY A 46 13.36 -0.95 1.77
CA GLY A 46 13.04 -2.13 0.98
C GLY A 46 14.10 -3.22 1.13
N ASN A 47 13.81 -4.38 0.53
CA ASN A 47 14.63 -5.57 0.65
C ASN A 47 15.83 -5.49 -0.30
N SER A 48 15.62 -4.99 -1.51
CA SER A 48 16.58 -5.05 -2.62
C SER A 48 16.56 -3.77 -3.44
N LYS A 49 17.65 -3.54 -4.19
CA LYS A 49 17.75 -2.38 -5.07
C LYS A 49 16.62 -2.44 -6.11
N ASP A 50 15.97 -1.32 -6.39
CA ASP A 50 14.94 -1.21 -7.43
C ASP A 50 13.73 -2.16 -7.21
N ASP A 51 13.40 -2.49 -5.96
CA ASP A 51 12.15 -3.21 -5.63
C ASP A 51 10.93 -2.27 -5.52
N PHE A 52 11.19 -0.96 -5.59
CA PHE A 52 10.22 0.14 -5.53
C PHE A 52 9.41 0.17 -4.23
N PHE A 53 10.01 -0.26 -3.11
CA PHE A 53 9.43 -0.09 -1.78
C PHE A 53 9.17 1.38 -1.46
N GLY A 54 7.95 1.69 -1.04
CA GLY A 54 7.48 3.08 -0.91
C GLY A 54 6.75 3.59 -2.16
N GLY A 55 6.51 2.73 -3.16
CA GLY A 55 5.70 3.06 -4.33
C GLY A 55 4.24 3.34 -3.98
N SER A 56 3.74 2.73 -2.90
CA SER A 56 2.46 3.08 -2.32
C SER A 56 2.54 3.05 -0.79
N VAL A 57 1.88 4.01 -0.14
CA VAL A 57 1.77 4.07 1.32
C VAL A 57 0.33 4.35 1.73
N SER A 58 -0.10 3.75 2.83
CA SER A 58 -1.37 4.05 3.49
C SER A 58 -1.19 4.00 5.00
N MET A 59 -1.97 4.77 5.73
CA MET A 59 -1.90 4.86 7.18
C MET A 59 -3.29 4.81 7.82
N SER A 60 -3.40 4.19 8.99
CA SER A 60 -4.61 4.22 9.83
C SER A 60 -4.63 5.46 10.72
N SER A 61 -5.78 5.79 11.31
CA SER A 61 -5.81 6.78 12.39
C SER A 61 -5.08 6.27 13.64
N GLU A 62 -4.63 7.22 14.47
CA GLU A 62 -4.28 6.94 15.87
C GLU A 62 -5.59 6.78 16.65
N GLY A 63 -5.88 5.56 17.11
CA GLY A 63 -7.01 5.31 18.02
C GLY A 63 -6.55 5.43 19.47
N GLU A 64 -7.47 5.72 20.40
CA GLU A 64 -7.16 5.61 21.82
C GLU A 64 -6.77 4.16 22.17
N GLY A 65 -5.49 3.96 22.47
CA GLY A 65 -4.95 2.64 22.84
C GLY A 65 -4.62 1.70 21.68
N GLU A 66 -4.96 2.06 20.44
CA GLU A 66 -4.65 1.25 19.25
C GLU A 66 -3.46 1.84 18.48
N PRO A 67 -2.46 1.02 18.12
CA PRO A 67 -1.30 1.52 17.39
C PRO A 67 -1.67 1.96 15.98
N MET A 68 -1.17 3.14 15.59
CA MET A 68 -1.17 3.54 14.19
C MET A 68 -0.47 2.48 13.34
N THR A 69 -1.10 2.13 12.24
CA THR A 69 -0.60 1.15 11.28
C THR A 69 -0.24 1.85 9.97
N VAL A 70 0.91 1.51 9.40
CA VAL A 70 1.37 1.97 8.08
C VAL A 70 1.58 0.76 7.18
N ALA A 71 0.97 0.75 6.00
CA ALA A 71 1.21 -0.27 4.99
C ALA A 71 2.01 0.35 3.84
N VAL A 72 2.99 -0.41 3.33
CA VAL A 72 3.90 0.04 2.27
C VAL A 72 4.02 -1.04 1.21
N GLY A 73 3.74 -0.67 -0.04
CA GLY A 73 3.91 -1.54 -1.20
C GLY A 73 5.27 -1.41 -1.88
N ALA A 74 5.75 -2.54 -2.40
CA ALA A 74 6.88 -2.69 -3.31
C ALA A 74 6.37 -3.49 -4.52
N HIS A 75 6.06 -2.80 -5.60
CA HIS A 75 5.33 -3.39 -6.73
C HIS A 75 6.23 -3.87 -7.87
N ALA A 76 7.55 -3.70 -7.72
CA ALA A 76 8.55 -4.18 -8.67
C ALA A 76 8.30 -3.75 -10.13
N VAL A 77 7.62 -2.62 -10.38
CA VAL A 77 7.45 -2.06 -11.74
C VAL A 77 8.05 -0.67 -11.79
N GLY A 78 8.95 -0.43 -12.74
CA GLY A 78 9.52 0.90 -12.96
C GLY A 78 8.54 1.85 -13.66
N GLU A 79 8.91 3.14 -13.75
CA GLU A 79 8.12 4.15 -14.47
C GLU A 79 8.00 3.84 -15.98
N ASP A 80 8.95 3.07 -16.52
CA ASP A 80 8.95 2.53 -17.88
C ASP A 80 7.91 1.42 -18.08
N GLY A 81 7.24 0.99 -17.01
CA GLY A 81 6.29 -0.10 -17.03
C GLY A 81 6.95 -1.47 -17.12
N VAL A 82 8.25 -1.61 -16.89
CA VAL A 82 8.97 -2.89 -16.86
C VAL A 82 8.89 -3.50 -15.47
N THR A 83 8.57 -4.79 -15.38
CA THR A 83 8.58 -5.54 -14.12
C THR A 83 9.99 -6.05 -13.82
N TYR A 84 10.52 -5.69 -12.67
CA TYR A 84 11.83 -6.07 -12.14
C TYR A 84 11.68 -7.22 -11.13
N SER A 85 11.15 -8.36 -11.57
CA SER A 85 10.79 -9.50 -10.70
C SER A 85 11.97 -10.12 -9.94
N ASP A 86 13.18 -9.95 -10.44
CA ASP A 86 14.39 -10.56 -9.88
C ASP A 86 15.01 -9.71 -8.75
N ASN A 87 14.50 -8.50 -8.54
CA ASN A 87 15.03 -7.50 -7.61
C ASN A 87 14.29 -7.50 -6.26
N GLY A 88 13.93 -8.65 -5.69
CA GLY A 88 13.29 -8.73 -4.36
C GLY A 88 11.77 -8.90 -4.37
N GLY A 89 11.17 -8.96 -5.56
CA GLY A 89 9.79 -9.38 -5.79
C GLY A 89 8.73 -8.35 -5.39
N GLU A 90 7.48 -8.73 -5.61
CA GLU A 90 6.31 -7.93 -5.28
C GLU A 90 5.85 -8.24 -3.85
N TYR A 91 5.77 -7.22 -3.00
CA TYR A 91 5.42 -7.42 -1.60
C TYR A 91 4.79 -6.19 -0.94
N VAL A 92 4.21 -6.41 0.23
CA VAL A 92 3.75 -5.36 1.14
C VAL A 92 4.33 -5.61 2.54
N LYS A 93 4.85 -4.55 3.16
CA LYS A 93 5.22 -4.55 4.59
C LYS A 93 4.21 -3.71 5.37
N VAL A 94 3.92 -4.14 6.59
CA VAL A 94 3.07 -3.42 7.53
C VAL A 94 3.88 -3.06 8.76
N TYR A 95 3.77 -1.83 9.22
CA TYR A 95 4.44 -1.31 10.40
C TYR A 95 3.42 -0.82 11.40
N LYS A 96 3.69 -1.00 12.70
CA LYS A 96 2.88 -0.45 13.78
C LYS A 96 3.70 0.51 14.63
N PHE A 97 3.14 1.69 14.89
CA PHE A 97 3.68 2.66 15.83
C PHE A 97 3.29 2.24 17.25
N LEU A 98 4.24 1.66 17.97
CA LEU A 98 4.02 1.15 19.31
C LEU A 98 4.70 2.07 20.33
N LYS A 99 4.00 2.31 21.44
CA LYS A 99 4.62 2.84 22.65
C LYS A 99 5.25 1.66 23.39
N ASN A 100 6.57 1.60 23.41
CA ASN A 100 7.29 0.69 24.29
C ASN A 100 7.22 1.27 25.71
N GLU A 101 6.30 0.75 26.52
CA GLU A 101 6.08 1.24 27.89
C GLU A 101 7.27 0.97 28.82
N SER A 102 8.04 -0.09 28.55
CA SER A 102 9.22 -0.46 29.35
C SER A 102 10.40 0.47 29.13
N GLU A 103 10.51 1.06 27.93
CA GLU A 103 11.62 1.96 27.56
C GLU A 103 11.20 3.43 27.42
N GLY A 104 9.90 3.72 27.55
CA GLY A 104 9.34 5.05 27.32
C GLY A 104 9.52 5.55 25.88
N ARG A 105 9.87 4.67 24.93
CA ARG A 105 10.14 5.02 23.53
C ARG A 105 8.92 4.75 22.66
N LYS A 106 8.73 5.57 21.64
CA LYS A 106 7.74 5.33 20.59
C LYS A 106 8.49 5.08 19.30
N GLU A 107 8.24 3.95 18.66
CA GLU A 107 8.88 3.62 17.40
C GLU A 107 7.95 2.82 16.49
N PHE A 108 8.24 2.88 15.19
CA PHE A 108 7.61 2.02 14.21
C PHE A 108 8.32 0.68 14.18
N THR A 109 7.57 -0.39 14.31
CA THR A 109 8.10 -1.76 14.22
C THR A 109 7.44 -2.50 13.06
N HIS A 110 8.22 -3.31 12.34
CA HIS A 110 7.67 -4.18 11.30
C HIS A 110 6.74 -5.21 11.95
N PHE A 111 5.49 -5.24 11.52
CA PHE A 111 4.43 -6.03 12.11
C PHE A 111 4.11 -7.27 11.26
N GLY A 112 4.29 -8.45 11.86
CA GLY A 112 4.03 -9.72 11.19
C GLY A 112 5.10 -10.07 10.15
N LYS A 113 4.74 -10.98 9.23
CA LYS A 113 5.59 -11.37 8.10
C LYS A 113 5.30 -10.45 6.92
N THR A 114 6.35 -10.12 6.15
CA THR A 114 6.20 -9.51 4.82
C THR A 114 5.17 -10.29 3.99
N ILE A 115 4.19 -9.57 3.45
CA ILE A 115 3.15 -10.15 2.61
C ILE A 115 3.74 -10.29 1.20
N THR A 116 3.90 -11.52 0.74
CA THR A 116 4.45 -11.84 -0.58
C THR A 116 3.46 -12.68 -1.35
N VAL A 117 3.43 -12.50 -2.67
CA VAL A 117 2.64 -13.35 -3.58
C VAL A 117 3.53 -13.94 -4.66
N SER A 118 3.10 -15.05 -5.26
CA SER A 118 3.84 -15.69 -6.34
C SER A 118 3.28 -15.23 -7.69
N ARG A 119 4.04 -14.36 -8.39
CA ARG A 119 3.81 -13.96 -9.80
C ARG A 119 2.38 -13.47 -10.09
N VAL A 120 1.93 -12.50 -9.29
CA VAL A 120 0.60 -11.90 -9.44
C VAL A 120 0.65 -10.69 -10.36
N GLY A 121 1.79 -10.01 -10.53
CA GLY A 121 1.89 -8.89 -11.46
C GLY A 121 1.50 -7.57 -10.80
N SER A 122 2.52 -6.81 -10.42
CA SER A 122 2.43 -5.53 -9.73
C SER A 122 1.71 -5.59 -8.38
N PHE A 123 1.80 -6.69 -7.61
CA PHE A 123 1.23 -6.71 -6.26
C PHE A 123 1.88 -5.64 -5.35
N GLY A 124 1.06 -4.89 -4.62
CA GLY A 124 1.53 -3.75 -3.83
C GLY A 124 1.55 -2.43 -4.61
N PHE A 125 1.01 -2.41 -5.85
CA PHE A 125 0.93 -1.20 -6.66
C PHE A 125 0.08 -0.13 -6.00
N SER A 126 -1.02 -0.54 -5.39
CA SER A 126 -1.82 0.30 -4.51
C SER A 126 -2.08 -0.42 -3.19
N VAL A 127 -2.09 0.33 -2.09
CA VAL A 127 -2.44 -0.17 -0.77
C VAL A 127 -3.43 0.79 -0.11
N SER A 128 -4.38 0.24 0.65
CA SER A 128 -5.29 1.04 1.46
C SER A 128 -5.58 0.34 2.78
N LEU A 129 -5.41 1.06 3.88
CA LEU A 129 -5.82 0.62 5.22
C LEU A 129 -7.19 1.20 5.56
N SER A 130 -8.00 0.43 6.29
CA SER A 130 -9.17 1.00 6.99
C SER A 130 -8.70 1.94 8.09
N ASN A 131 -9.57 2.87 8.51
CA ASN A 131 -9.19 3.87 9.51
C ASN A 131 -8.78 3.27 10.86
N ASN A 132 -9.37 2.13 11.24
CA ASN A 132 -9.01 1.37 12.44
C ASN A 132 -7.78 0.47 12.28
N GLY A 133 -7.16 0.43 11.10
CA GLY A 133 -5.95 -0.37 10.83
C GLY A 133 -6.15 -1.88 10.76
N ASN A 134 -7.40 -2.37 10.83
CA ASN A 134 -7.72 -3.80 10.88
C ASN A 134 -7.89 -4.45 9.50
N TRP A 135 -8.06 -3.65 8.45
CA TRP A 135 -8.20 -4.14 7.07
C TRP A 135 -7.17 -3.50 6.16
N LEU A 136 -6.65 -4.30 5.23
CA LEU A 136 -5.68 -3.89 4.22
C LEU A 136 -6.12 -4.41 2.86
N ALA A 137 -6.30 -3.52 1.90
CA ALA A 137 -6.52 -3.84 0.50
C ALA A 137 -5.21 -3.63 -0.25
N VAL A 138 -4.88 -4.57 -1.14
CA VAL A 138 -3.65 -4.52 -1.95
C VAL A 138 -4.00 -4.78 -3.41
N GLY A 139 -3.68 -3.83 -4.27
CA GLY A 139 -3.86 -3.93 -5.70
C GLY A 139 -2.72 -4.65 -6.42
N ALA A 140 -3.08 -5.40 -7.47
CA ALA A 140 -2.17 -6.03 -8.41
C ALA A 140 -2.74 -5.91 -9.84
N PRO A 141 -2.64 -4.72 -10.46
CA PRO A 141 -3.36 -4.39 -11.70
C PRO A 141 -2.89 -5.17 -12.94
N ARG A 142 -1.75 -5.86 -12.86
CA ARG A 142 -1.20 -6.69 -13.95
C ARG A 142 -1.39 -8.18 -13.72
N ASP A 143 -2.30 -8.57 -12.83
CA ASP A 143 -2.68 -9.96 -12.66
C ASP A 143 -3.38 -10.52 -13.89
N ASP A 144 -2.82 -11.62 -14.39
CA ASP A 144 -3.22 -12.28 -15.63
C ASP A 144 -4.20 -13.45 -15.41
N SER A 145 -4.54 -13.77 -14.17
CA SER A 145 -5.33 -14.98 -13.83
C SER A 145 -6.76 -14.95 -14.39
N ALA A 146 -7.32 -13.76 -14.63
CA ALA A 146 -8.62 -13.56 -15.27
C ALA A 146 -8.53 -13.05 -16.73
N GLY A 147 -7.34 -13.13 -17.32
CA GLY A 147 -6.99 -12.59 -18.64
C GLY A 147 -5.87 -11.57 -18.55
N SER A 148 -5.15 -11.34 -19.66
CA SER A 148 -3.96 -10.47 -19.66
C SER A 148 -4.27 -9.06 -19.12
N ASN A 149 -3.53 -8.62 -18.10
CA ASN A 149 -3.74 -7.38 -17.36
C ASN A 149 -5.19 -7.18 -16.90
N ALA A 150 -5.87 -8.25 -16.49
CA ALA A 150 -7.20 -8.14 -15.89
C ALA A 150 -7.11 -7.46 -14.51
N GLY A 151 -6.04 -7.71 -13.78
CA GLY A 151 -5.80 -7.17 -12.46
C GLY A 151 -6.58 -7.90 -11.36
N LYS A 152 -6.22 -7.62 -10.11
CA LYS A 152 -6.81 -8.22 -8.92
C LYS A 152 -6.61 -7.32 -7.70
N THR A 153 -7.52 -7.37 -6.75
CA THR A 153 -7.35 -6.77 -5.41
C THR A 153 -7.42 -7.84 -4.34
N PHE A 154 -6.45 -7.87 -3.44
CA PHE A 154 -6.41 -8.75 -2.28
C PHE A 154 -6.90 -8.00 -1.04
N VAL A 155 -7.67 -8.68 -0.20
CA VAL A 155 -8.17 -8.14 1.07
C VAL A 155 -7.61 -8.96 2.22
N TYR A 156 -6.89 -8.29 3.11
CA TYR A 156 -6.27 -8.87 4.30
C TYR A 156 -6.91 -8.30 5.55
N GLN A 157 -7.00 -9.15 6.58
CA GLN A 157 -7.30 -8.74 7.94
C GLN A 157 -5.99 -8.67 8.74
N ILE A 158 -5.78 -7.53 9.39
CA ILE A 158 -4.66 -7.27 10.30
C ILE A 158 -5.18 -7.49 11.72
N GLY A 159 -4.93 -8.68 12.26
CA GLY A 159 -5.27 -9.00 13.65
C GLY A 159 -4.16 -8.61 14.63
N ASN A 160 -4.29 -9.01 15.89
CA ASN A 160 -3.33 -8.66 16.94
C ASN A 160 -1.95 -9.32 16.78
N ARG A 161 -1.88 -10.48 16.10
CA ARG A 161 -0.64 -11.29 16.00
C ARG A 161 -0.24 -11.68 14.58
N ARG A 162 -1.14 -11.52 13.62
CA ARG A 162 -0.93 -11.99 12.24
C ARG A 162 -1.75 -11.19 11.26
N ILE A 163 -1.26 -11.16 10.02
CA ILE A 163 -1.98 -10.67 8.86
C ILE A 163 -2.47 -11.90 8.10
N SER A 164 -3.76 -11.95 7.77
CA SER A 164 -4.38 -13.10 7.11
C SER A 164 -5.11 -12.68 5.85
N LEU A 165 -4.92 -13.39 4.75
CA LEU A 165 -5.72 -13.19 3.54
C LEU A 165 -7.16 -13.61 3.84
N VAL A 166 -8.11 -12.72 3.56
CA VAL A 166 -9.54 -13.01 3.68
C VAL A 166 -10.12 -13.44 2.33
N GLY A 167 -9.67 -12.79 1.26
CA GLY A 167 -10.04 -13.16 -0.10
C GLY A 167 -9.47 -12.19 -1.13
N ASP A 168 -9.85 -12.40 -2.38
CA ASP A 168 -9.47 -11.54 -3.49
C ASP A 168 -10.67 -11.19 -4.38
N ILE A 169 -10.50 -10.14 -5.16
CA ILE A 169 -11.47 -9.56 -6.07
C ILE A 169 -10.81 -9.52 -7.45
N PRO A 170 -11.08 -10.50 -8.32
CA PRO A 170 -10.47 -10.55 -9.64
C PRO A 170 -11.06 -9.47 -10.57
N GLY A 171 -10.23 -8.97 -11.49
CA GLY A 171 -10.69 -8.22 -12.64
C GLY A 171 -11.59 -9.08 -13.54
N LYS A 172 -12.40 -8.41 -14.38
CA LYS A 172 -13.48 -9.08 -15.11
C LYS A 172 -13.07 -9.59 -16.48
N LYS A 173 -12.01 -9.05 -17.07
CA LYS A 173 -11.57 -9.36 -18.43
C LYS A 173 -10.17 -8.86 -18.71
N LYS A 174 -9.60 -9.26 -19.86
CA LYS A 174 -8.37 -8.70 -20.42
C LYS A 174 -8.38 -7.16 -20.41
N ASN A 175 -7.27 -6.56 -19.98
CA ASN A 175 -7.04 -5.12 -19.90
C ASN A 175 -8.09 -4.38 -19.06
N ASP A 176 -8.61 -5.01 -18.01
CA ASP A 176 -9.48 -4.34 -17.03
C ASP A 176 -8.66 -3.55 -16.01
N TRP A 177 -7.42 -3.94 -15.72
CA TRP A 177 -6.52 -3.27 -14.77
C TRP A 177 -7.14 -3.06 -13.38
N SER A 178 -7.99 -4.00 -12.95
CA SER A 178 -8.64 -3.94 -11.65
C SER A 178 -7.61 -3.92 -10.52
N GLY A 179 -7.87 -3.12 -9.48
CA GLY A 179 -6.92 -2.94 -8.38
C GLY A 179 -5.82 -1.93 -8.66
N PHE A 180 -5.93 -1.14 -9.74
CA PHE A 180 -4.99 -0.05 -9.98
C PHE A 180 -5.02 0.98 -8.85
N TRP A 181 -6.23 1.33 -8.38
CA TRP A 181 -6.42 2.08 -7.15
C TRP A 181 -7.42 1.36 -6.25
N VAL A 182 -7.14 1.39 -4.95
CA VAL A 182 -7.99 0.81 -3.91
C VAL A 182 -8.17 1.83 -2.79
N ALA A 183 -9.37 1.90 -2.23
CA ALA A 183 -9.66 2.80 -1.11
C ALA A 183 -10.72 2.20 -0.19
N PHE A 184 -10.39 2.01 1.09
CA PHE A 184 -11.41 1.79 2.11
C PHE A 184 -12.13 3.09 2.47
N ASN A 185 -13.40 2.95 2.85
CA ASN A 185 -14.09 4.02 3.56
C ASN A 185 -13.65 4.08 5.04
N HIS A 186 -14.10 5.12 5.74
CA HIS A 186 -13.65 5.42 7.11
C HIS A 186 -13.89 4.25 8.09
N ASP A 187 -15.08 3.65 8.10
CA ASP A 187 -15.40 2.55 9.03
C ASP A 187 -14.83 1.18 8.57
N GLY A 188 -14.21 1.12 7.39
CA GLY A 188 -13.64 -0.11 6.83
C GLY A 188 -14.69 -1.13 6.36
N THR A 189 -15.95 -0.76 6.24
CA THR A 189 -17.03 -1.64 5.76
C THR A 189 -17.17 -1.67 4.24
N LYS A 190 -16.59 -0.70 3.54
CA LYS A 190 -16.67 -0.59 2.08
C LYS A 190 -15.30 -0.41 1.47
N LEU A 191 -15.05 -1.14 0.39
CA LEU A 191 -13.85 -1.04 -0.42
C LEU A 191 -14.21 -0.59 -1.83
N ALA A 192 -13.65 0.53 -2.28
CA ALA A 192 -13.66 0.93 -3.67
C ALA A 192 -12.45 0.32 -4.41
N VAL A 193 -12.69 -0.31 -5.55
CA VAL A 193 -11.66 -0.86 -6.45
C VAL A 193 -11.82 -0.23 -7.82
N ALA A 194 -10.77 0.41 -8.33
CA ALA A 194 -10.76 1.05 -9.64
C ALA A 194 -10.10 0.18 -10.72
N SER A 195 -10.65 0.29 -11.92
CA SER A 195 -10.24 -0.37 -13.17
C SER A 195 -10.09 0.71 -14.26
N PRO A 196 -9.03 1.53 -14.22
CA PRO A 196 -8.80 2.54 -15.24
C PRO A 196 -8.46 1.82 -16.55
N LYS A 197 -9.31 2.01 -17.56
CA LYS A 197 -8.96 1.56 -18.91
C LYS A 197 -7.71 2.32 -19.36
N PRO A 198 -6.70 1.66 -19.95
CA PRO A 198 -5.67 2.36 -20.70
C PRO A 198 -6.35 3.19 -21.79
N THR A 199 -6.13 4.51 -21.78
CA THR A 199 -6.60 5.37 -22.88
C THR A 199 -5.71 5.10 -24.09
N GLU A 200 -6.27 4.52 -25.14
CA GLU A 200 -5.68 4.63 -26.48
C GLU A 200 -6.03 6.03 -27.02
N GLY A 201 -5.03 6.92 -27.13
CA GLY A 201 -5.17 8.25 -27.75
C GLY A 201 -5.39 9.43 -26.77
N ASN A 202 -5.43 10.64 -27.35
CA ASN A 202 -5.52 11.96 -26.68
C ASN A 202 -6.87 12.25 -25.96
N GLU A 203 -7.55 11.23 -25.43
CA GLU A 203 -8.78 11.45 -24.66
C GLU A 203 -8.44 12.02 -23.27
N THR A 204 -8.74 13.30 -23.08
CA THR A 204 -8.60 14.00 -21.81
C THR A 204 -9.72 13.60 -20.87
N VAL A 205 -9.38 12.81 -19.85
CA VAL A 205 -10.15 12.54 -18.62
C VAL A 205 -11.38 11.64 -18.80
N ARG A 206 -11.24 10.36 -18.44
CA ARG A 206 -12.37 9.48 -18.08
C ARG A 206 -12.34 9.20 -16.59
N ILE A 207 -13.51 9.23 -15.95
CA ILE A 207 -13.67 8.69 -14.60
C ILE A 207 -13.45 7.17 -14.72
N PRO A 208 -12.46 6.59 -14.01
CA PRO A 208 -12.22 5.16 -14.01
C PRO A 208 -13.48 4.39 -13.62
N SER A 209 -13.75 3.25 -14.25
CA SER A 209 -14.73 2.30 -13.70
C SER A 209 -14.30 1.90 -12.30
N TYR A 210 -15.24 1.84 -11.36
CA TYR A 210 -14.99 1.35 -10.02
C TYR A 210 -16.14 0.47 -9.51
N HIS A 211 -15.82 -0.37 -8.53
CA HIS A 211 -16.79 -1.17 -7.79
C HIS A 211 -16.66 -0.88 -6.31
N ILE A 212 -17.79 -0.66 -5.63
CA ILE A 212 -17.85 -0.62 -4.17
C ILE A 212 -18.29 -1.99 -3.69
N ILE A 213 -17.48 -2.59 -2.82
CA ILE A 213 -17.70 -3.91 -2.26
C ILE A 213 -17.96 -3.75 -0.78
N ASP A 214 -19.03 -4.37 -0.29
CA ASP A 214 -19.26 -4.50 1.14
C ASP A 214 -18.34 -5.58 1.68
N VAL A 215 -17.50 -5.21 2.64
CA VAL A 215 -16.55 -6.09 3.33
C VAL A 215 -16.95 -6.33 4.78
N SER A 216 -18.13 -5.85 5.20
CA SER A 216 -18.67 -6.21 6.51
C SER A 216 -19.02 -7.71 6.52
N THR A 217 -18.40 -8.45 7.43
CA THR A 217 -18.71 -9.87 7.70
C THR A 217 -19.94 -9.99 8.57
#